data_AF-A0A929N542-F1
#
_entry.id   AF-A0A929N542-F1
#
_cell.length_a   1.000
_cell.length_b   1.000
_cell.length_c   1.000
_cell.angle_alpha   90.00
_cell.angle_beta   90.00
_cell.angle_gamma   90.00
#
_symmetry.space_group_name_H-M   'P 1'
#
loop_
_entity.id
_entity.type
_entity.pdbx_description
1 polymer ?
#
loop_
_entity_poly.entity_id
_entity_poly.type
_entity_poly.pdbx_seq_one_letter_code
_entity_poly.pdbx_strand_id
1 'polypeptide(L)'
;MSVPPRSPPRRSPLYEATPGIGAIVRAPGAPTTGVLASEQVATALGLRTGSALALTGGDAEVAGVYPWDEGDGRRPGFAYAIIAPVPAQGVFDECWVESWPMSTAISPLARTAVIPDGEPEVKEGAFNASLGASFDGDALLRGRLTRWAPLVSAVLGALVGAGGVWARRLEIASALHAGLSRADALLIQTCEALAWTASGTVMALPAATIVIAGAQSPEAPGVWAIVFLEAGAGLLAALLGAVAATCLVREKRLFAYFK
;
A
#
# COMPACT_ATOMS: atom_id res chain seq x y z
N MET A 1 40.66 6.12 45.22
CA MET A 1 39.49 6.12 44.31
C MET A 1 39.61 4.88 43.45
N SER A 2 39.03 3.78 43.93
CA SER A 2 39.15 2.44 43.33
C SER A 2 38.06 2.28 42.27
N VAL A 3 38.48 2.14 41.01
CA VAL A 3 37.62 1.79 39.88
C VAL A 3 37.06 0.37 40.15
N PRO A 4 35.73 0.17 40.11
CA PRO A 4 35.17 -1.17 40.29
C PRO A 4 35.59 -2.06 39.11
N PRO A 5 35.84 -3.36 39.34
CA PRO A 5 36.17 -4.27 38.24
C PRO A 5 35.00 -4.33 37.25
N ARG A 6 35.32 -4.15 35.96
CA ARG A 6 34.39 -4.41 34.85
C ARG A 6 33.85 -5.83 35.02
N SER A 7 32.53 -5.98 35.16
CA SER A 7 31.86 -7.27 35.07
C SER A 7 32.34 -8.00 33.82
N PRO A 8 32.55 -9.33 33.87
CA PRO A 8 33.02 -10.08 32.70
C PRO A 8 32.06 -9.83 31.52
N PRO A 9 32.57 -9.71 30.29
CA PRO A 9 31.70 -9.52 29.13
C PRO A 9 30.73 -10.70 29.08
N ARG A 10 29.42 -10.39 29.10
CA ARG A 10 28.40 -11.41 28.84
C ARG A 10 28.73 -12.02 27.48
N ARG A 11 28.86 -13.34 27.41
CA ARG A 11 29.04 -14.03 26.13
C ARG A 11 27.77 -13.81 25.31
N SER A 12 27.86 -13.00 24.26
CA SER A 12 26.79 -12.88 23.28
C SER A 12 26.69 -14.20 22.50
N PRO A 13 25.49 -14.72 22.26
CA PRO A 13 25.33 -15.85 21.35
C PRO A 13 25.81 -15.45 19.95
N LEU A 14 26.56 -16.36 19.31
CA LEU A 14 26.94 -16.28 17.91
C LEU A 14 26.03 -17.25 17.15
N TYR A 15 25.29 -16.73 16.18
CA TYR A 15 24.47 -17.52 15.26
C TYR A 15 25.13 -17.59 13.89
N GLU A 16 25.18 -18.77 13.30
CA GLU A 16 25.55 -18.94 11.89
C GLU A 16 24.27 -18.97 11.05
N ALA A 17 24.20 -18.14 10.03
CA ALA A 17 23.02 -18.04 9.19
C ALA A 17 23.39 -17.75 7.74
N THR A 18 22.53 -18.12 6.80
CA THR A 18 22.75 -17.75 5.39
C THR A 18 22.58 -16.23 5.19
N PRO A 19 23.18 -15.63 4.15
CA PRO A 19 23.14 -14.17 3.95
C PRO A 19 21.72 -13.58 3.88
N GLY A 20 20.71 -14.39 3.53
CA GLY A 20 19.30 -13.98 3.54
C GLY A 20 18.78 -13.52 4.91
N ILE A 21 19.46 -13.89 6.01
CA ILE A 21 19.11 -13.44 7.37
C ILE A 21 19.09 -11.92 7.51
N GLY A 22 19.88 -11.20 6.70
CA GLY A 22 19.91 -9.74 6.68
C GLY A 22 18.53 -9.12 6.42
N ALA A 23 17.70 -9.74 5.57
CA ALA A 23 16.33 -9.27 5.34
C ALA A 23 15.48 -9.39 6.62
N ILE A 24 15.54 -10.56 7.28
CA ILE A 24 14.77 -10.87 8.50
C ILE A 24 15.11 -9.92 9.65
N VAL A 25 16.40 -9.62 9.85
CA VAL A 25 16.85 -8.71 10.92
C VAL A 25 16.84 -7.23 10.52
N ARG A 26 16.28 -6.89 9.34
CA ARG A 26 16.20 -5.53 8.79
C ARG A 26 17.57 -4.85 8.57
N ALA A 27 18.54 -5.64 8.14
CA ALA A 27 19.83 -5.19 7.59
C ALA A 27 19.98 -5.65 6.14
N PRO A 28 19.16 -5.13 5.20
CA PRO A 28 19.26 -5.49 3.78
C PRO A 28 20.61 -5.08 3.20
N GLY A 29 21.18 -5.92 2.34
CA GLY A 29 22.54 -5.72 1.81
C GLY A 29 23.65 -6.12 2.80
N ALA A 30 23.30 -6.89 3.85
CA ALA A 30 24.27 -7.51 4.73
C ALA A 30 25.34 -8.27 3.91
N PRO A 31 26.63 -8.06 4.22
CA PRO A 31 27.72 -8.66 3.47
C PRO A 31 27.77 -10.18 3.66
N THR A 32 28.31 -10.88 2.66
CA THR A 32 28.51 -12.34 2.70
C THR A 32 29.72 -12.77 3.53
N THR A 33 30.47 -11.80 4.08
CA THR A 33 31.67 -12.00 4.89
C THR A 33 31.68 -11.00 6.06
N GLY A 34 32.38 -11.36 7.14
CA GLY A 34 32.34 -10.62 8.41
C GLY A 34 31.10 -10.97 9.23
N VAL A 35 30.79 -10.17 10.26
CA VAL A 35 29.65 -10.43 11.17
C VAL A 35 28.69 -9.25 11.28
N LEU A 36 27.43 -9.56 11.54
CA LEU A 36 26.41 -8.60 11.91
C LEU A 36 26.27 -8.57 13.43
N ALA A 37 26.38 -7.38 14.03
CA ALA A 37 26.12 -7.19 15.45
C ALA A 37 24.77 -6.50 15.67
N SER A 38 24.04 -6.90 16.72
CA SER A 38 22.88 -6.10 17.17
C SER A 38 23.35 -4.73 17.65
N GLU A 39 22.48 -3.72 17.54
CA GLU A 39 22.75 -2.37 18.03
C GLU A 39 23.10 -2.34 19.53
N GLN A 40 22.49 -3.20 20.36
CA GLN A 40 22.83 -3.34 21.78
C GLN A 40 24.28 -3.82 21.96
N VAL A 41 24.71 -4.85 21.21
CA VAL A 41 26.08 -5.37 21.28
C VAL A 41 27.07 -4.33 20.76
N ALA A 42 26.75 -3.68 19.64
CA ALA A 42 27.59 -2.64 19.08
C ALA A 42 27.79 -1.47 20.06
N THR A 43 26.72 -1.02 20.70
CA THR A 43 26.77 0.05 21.71
C THR A 43 27.56 -0.39 22.94
N ALA A 44 27.32 -1.59 23.45
CA ALA A 44 27.98 -2.10 24.66
C ALA A 44 29.50 -2.28 24.47
N LEU A 45 29.93 -2.65 23.26
CA LEU A 45 31.33 -2.92 22.93
C LEU A 45 32.02 -1.77 22.16
N GLY A 46 31.30 -0.69 21.86
CA GLY A 46 31.82 0.43 21.06
C GLY A 46 32.16 0.05 19.62
N LEU A 47 31.45 -0.93 19.05
CA LEU A 47 31.67 -1.41 17.69
C LEU A 47 30.92 -0.55 16.67
N ARG A 48 31.51 -0.46 15.49
CA ARG A 48 30.92 0.12 14.27
C ARG A 48 31.31 -0.75 13.08
N THR A 49 30.66 -0.55 11.93
CA THR A 49 31.09 -1.20 10.69
C THR A 49 32.59 -0.97 10.43
N GLY A 50 33.31 -2.04 10.09
CA GLY A 50 34.78 -2.06 9.94
C GLY A 50 35.57 -2.30 11.22
N SER A 51 34.91 -2.47 12.37
CA SER A 51 35.61 -2.78 13.63
C SER A 51 36.04 -4.24 13.66
N ALA A 52 37.21 -4.53 14.23
CA ALA A 52 37.59 -5.89 14.57
C ALA A 52 36.88 -6.34 15.85
N LEU A 53 36.33 -7.55 15.84
CA LEU A 53 35.65 -8.19 16.95
C LEU A 53 36.29 -9.55 17.22
N ALA A 54 36.81 -9.72 18.43
CA ALA A 54 37.37 -10.99 18.86
C ALA A 54 36.25 -12.00 19.14
N LEU A 55 36.23 -13.12 18.41
CA LEU A 55 35.36 -14.26 18.65
C LEU A 55 36.18 -15.43 19.17
N THR A 56 35.50 -16.43 19.74
CA THR A 56 36.16 -17.65 20.26
C THR A 56 36.93 -18.40 19.16
N GLY A 57 36.52 -18.27 17.89
CA GLY A 57 37.16 -18.90 16.72
C GLY A 57 38.16 -18.03 15.97
N GLY A 58 38.46 -16.83 16.46
CA GLY A 58 39.34 -15.85 15.80
C GLY A 58 38.70 -14.47 15.68
N ASP A 59 39.46 -13.51 15.16
CA ASP A 59 38.97 -12.15 14.94
C ASP A 59 38.10 -12.09 13.68
N ALA A 60 36.98 -11.37 13.76
CA ALA A 60 36.10 -11.10 12.62
C ALA A 60 35.83 -9.60 12.48
N GLU A 61 35.65 -9.15 11.25
CA GLU A 61 35.24 -7.77 10.99
C GLU A 61 33.73 -7.61 11.20
N VAL A 62 33.31 -6.58 11.93
CA VAL A 62 31.91 -6.16 12.03
C VAL A 62 31.53 -5.52 10.72
N ALA A 63 30.79 -6.27 9.91
CA ALA A 63 30.47 -5.88 8.55
C ALA A 63 29.10 -5.18 8.46
N GLY A 64 28.31 -5.24 9.53
CA GLY A 64 27.12 -4.43 9.70
C GLY A 64 26.60 -4.43 11.13
N VAL A 65 25.72 -3.46 11.43
CA VAL A 65 24.95 -3.40 12.67
C VAL A 65 23.48 -3.42 12.30
N TYR A 66 22.68 -4.27 12.95
CA TYR A 66 21.24 -4.36 12.71
C TYR A 66 20.43 -3.77 13.86
N PRO A 67 19.29 -3.13 13.56
CA PRO A 67 18.46 -2.49 14.57
C PRO A 67 17.66 -3.53 15.36
N TRP A 68 17.58 -3.35 16.67
CA TRP A 68 16.77 -4.19 17.54
C TRP A 68 16.03 -3.39 18.60
N ASP A 69 14.72 -3.65 18.73
CA ASP A 69 13.85 -3.07 19.76
C ASP A 69 13.25 -4.20 20.60
N GLU A 70 13.45 -4.17 21.91
CA GLU A 70 12.90 -5.17 22.84
C GLU A 70 11.36 -5.13 22.92
N GLY A 71 10.75 -3.99 22.57
CA GLY A 71 9.31 -3.77 22.63
C GLY A 71 8.55 -4.12 21.34
N ASP A 72 9.23 -4.46 20.25
CA ASP A 72 8.58 -4.64 18.94
C ASP A 72 8.07 -6.07 18.67
N GLY A 73 8.18 -6.96 19.66
CA GLY A 73 7.66 -8.33 19.63
C GLY A 73 8.43 -9.32 18.78
N ARG A 74 9.60 -8.95 18.24
CA ARG A 74 10.55 -9.91 17.65
C ARG A 74 11.11 -10.86 18.71
N ARG A 75 11.47 -12.07 18.29
CA ARG A 75 11.99 -13.13 19.16
C ARG A 75 13.26 -12.65 19.90
N PRO A 76 13.28 -12.61 21.25
CA PRO A 76 14.28 -11.86 22.03
C PRO A 76 15.73 -12.40 21.92
N GLY A 77 15.93 -13.61 21.40
CA GLY A 77 17.26 -14.23 21.26
C GLY A 77 18.24 -13.45 20.39
N PHE A 78 17.76 -12.55 19.52
CA PHE A 78 18.59 -11.72 18.65
C PHE A 78 18.89 -10.32 19.22
N ALA A 79 18.29 -9.94 20.35
CA ALA A 79 18.49 -8.63 20.97
C ALA A 79 19.94 -8.36 21.40
N TYR A 80 20.69 -9.41 21.70
CA TYR A 80 22.08 -9.29 22.13
C TYR A 80 22.97 -10.30 21.40
N ALA A 81 22.68 -10.55 20.12
CA ALA A 81 23.36 -11.57 19.33
C ALA A 81 24.32 -10.98 18.30
N ILE A 82 25.29 -11.81 17.92
CA ILE A 82 26.14 -11.64 16.75
C ILE A 82 25.72 -12.71 15.74
N ILE A 83 25.63 -12.34 14.47
CA ILE A 83 25.27 -13.26 13.39
C ILE A 83 26.44 -13.30 12.41
N ALA A 84 26.98 -14.49 12.17
CA ALA A 84 27.98 -14.75 11.14
C ALA A 84 27.29 -15.30 9.89
N PRO A 85 27.27 -14.54 8.77
CA PRO A 85 26.85 -15.06 7.48
C PRO A 85 27.76 -16.20 7.02
N VAL A 86 27.17 -17.36 6.73
CA VAL A 86 27.87 -18.53 6.18
C VAL A 86 27.24 -18.94 4.84
N PRO A 87 27.98 -19.59 3.93
CA PRO A 87 27.40 -20.16 2.72
C PRO A 87 26.21 -21.08 3.05
N ALA A 88 25.24 -21.17 2.15
CA ALA A 88 24.08 -22.06 2.28
C ALA A 88 24.46 -23.53 2.03
N GLN A 89 25.36 -24.06 2.84
CA GLN A 89 25.92 -25.40 2.76
C GLN A 89 25.88 -26.03 4.15
N GLY A 90 25.49 -27.31 4.23
CA GLY A 90 25.35 -28.01 5.49
C GLY A 90 23.90 -28.03 6.01
N VAL A 91 23.76 -28.22 7.32
CA VAL A 91 22.48 -28.36 8.02
C VAL A 91 22.30 -27.18 8.97
N PHE A 92 21.08 -26.66 9.04
CA PHE A 92 20.71 -25.56 9.92
C PHE A 92 19.55 -25.97 10.82
N ASP A 93 19.51 -25.42 12.03
CA ASP A 93 18.47 -25.73 13.01
C ASP A 93 17.12 -25.09 12.68
N GLU A 94 17.13 -23.96 11.96
CA GLU A 94 15.93 -23.17 11.67
C GLU A 94 15.92 -22.71 10.20
N CYS A 95 14.72 -22.67 9.62
CA CYS A 95 14.46 -22.14 8.29
C CYS A 95 13.55 -20.91 8.41
N TRP A 96 14.01 -19.76 7.92
CA TRP A 96 13.27 -18.51 7.95
C TRP A 96 12.75 -18.14 6.56
N VAL A 97 11.48 -17.76 6.49
CA VAL A 97 10.82 -17.33 5.26
C VAL A 97 10.07 -16.03 5.54
N GLU A 98 10.22 -15.05 4.66
CA GLU A 98 9.45 -13.81 4.64
C GLU A 98 8.66 -13.73 3.34
N SER A 99 7.34 -13.55 3.42
CA SER A 99 6.51 -13.31 2.25
C SER A 99 5.35 -12.37 2.56
N TRP A 100 4.95 -11.59 1.56
CA TRP A 100 3.73 -10.81 1.61
C TRP A 100 3.01 -10.88 0.25
N PRO A 101 1.72 -11.26 0.20
CA PRO A 101 0.94 -11.83 1.31
C PRO A 101 1.47 -13.22 1.74
N MET A 102 1.17 -13.63 2.97
CA MET A 102 1.49 -14.99 3.44
C MET A 102 0.60 -15.99 2.71
N SER A 103 1.23 -16.97 2.03
CA SER A 103 0.53 -18.06 1.35
C SER A 103 0.47 -19.29 2.23
N THR A 104 -0.67 -19.99 2.23
CA THR A 104 -0.82 -21.29 2.91
C THR A 104 0.07 -22.38 2.31
N ALA A 105 0.63 -22.16 1.12
CA ALA A 105 1.57 -23.07 0.48
C ALA A 105 2.99 -23.02 1.08
N ILE A 106 3.32 -22.00 1.89
CA ILE A 106 4.69 -21.84 2.42
C ILE A 106 5.03 -22.91 3.45
N SER A 107 4.15 -23.19 4.42
CA SER A 107 4.37 -24.23 5.42
C SER A 107 4.69 -25.61 4.81
N PRO A 108 3.90 -26.17 3.86
CA PRO A 108 4.23 -27.45 3.26
C PRO A 108 5.53 -27.41 2.43
N LEU A 109 5.84 -26.29 1.76
CA LEU A 109 7.11 -26.13 1.04
C LEU A 109 8.31 -26.07 2.00
N ALA A 110 8.21 -25.32 3.10
CA ALA A 110 9.27 -25.22 4.10
C ALA A 110 9.59 -26.58 4.74
N ARG A 111 8.57 -27.42 4.94
CA ARG A 111 8.75 -28.80 5.44
C ARG A 111 9.57 -29.69 4.49
N THR A 112 9.63 -29.38 3.20
CA THR A 112 10.49 -30.13 2.26
C THR A 112 11.99 -29.92 2.50
N ALA A 113 12.38 -28.86 3.21
CA ALA A 113 13.77 -28.61 3.58
C ALA A 113 14.22 -29.40 4.82
N VAL A 114 13.28 -30.03 5.54
CA VAL A 114 13.58 -30.80 6.75
C VAL A 114 14.20 -32.14 6.36
N ILE A 115 15.38 -32.43 6.91
CA ILE A 115 16.04 -33.72 6.72
C ILE A 115 15.32 -34.74 7.63
N PRO A 116 14.78 -35.85 7.08
CA PRO A 116 14.06 -36.83 7.87
C PRO A 116 15.04 -37.67 8.69
N ASP A 117 15.17 -37.34 9.98
CA ASP A 117 15.86 -38.17 10.98
C ASP A 117 14.94 -38.35 12.21
N GLY A 118 14.19 -39.46 12.24
CA GLY A 118 13.12 -39.72 13.22
C GLY A 118 11.81 -38.98 12.92
N GLU A 119 10.98 -38.78 13.96
CA GLU A 119 9.80 -37.88 13.95
C GLU A 119 10.20 -36.54 14.62
N PRO A 120 10.93 -35.64 13.94
CA PRO A 120 11.23 -34.33 14.50
C PRO A 120 9.93 -33.53 14.62
N GLU A 121 9.62 -33.06 15.84
CA GLU A 121 8.52 -32.13 16.08
C GLU A 121 8.89 -30.77 15.46
N VAL A 122 8.56 -30.58 14.17
CA VAL A 122 8.78 -29.32 13.45
C VAL A 122 7.84 -28.25 14.02
N LYS A 123 8.41 -27.24 14.68
CA LYS A 123 7.66 -26.10 15.23
C LYS A 123 7.68 -24.93 14.27
N GLU A 124 6.50 -24.49 13.87
CA GLU A 124 6.31 -23.26 13.09
C GLU A 124 6.02 -22.10 14.04
N GLY A 125 6.67 -20.96 13.83
CA GLY A 125 6.52 -19.79 14.68
C GLY A 125 6.85 -18.50 13.94
N ALA A 126 6.22 -17.40 14.34
CA ALA A 126 6.50 -16.09 13.79
C ALA A 126 7.81 -15.53 14.38
N PHE A 127 8.65 -14.92 13.52
CA PHE A 127 9.82 -14.17 13.98
C PHE A 127 9.40 -12.96 14.84
N ASN A 128 8.31 -12.30 14.47
CA ASN A 128 7.67 -11.24 15.23
C ASN A 128 6.20 -11.60 15.47
N ALA A 129 5.88 -12.02 16.69
CA ALA A 129 4.52 -12.43 17.05
C ALA A 129 3.55 -11.24 17.21
N SER A 130 4.08 -10.02 17.41
CA SER A 130 3.26 -8.82 17.53
C SER A 130 3.02 -8.11 16.18
N LEU A 131 3.76 -8.49 15.14
CA LEU A 131 3.67 -7.85 13.83
C LEU A 131 2.27 -8.07 13.24
N GLY A 132 1.56 -6.97 13.02
CA GLY A 132 0.17 -7.00 12.53
C GLY A 132 -0.88 -7.33 13.60
N ALA A 133 -0.49 -7.56 14.86
CA ALA A 133 -1.43 -7.86 15.95
C ALA A 133 -2.43 -6.71 16.24
N SER A 134 -2.06 -5.47 15.90
CA SER A 134 -2.89 -4.28 16.10
C SER A 134 -3.19 -3.50 14.80
N PHE A 135 -3.18 -4.16 13.64
CA PHE A 135 -3.48 -3.47 12.37
C PHE A 135 -5.00 -3.31 12.17
N ASP A 136 -5.52 -2.10 12.44
CA ASP A 136 -6.91 -1.75 12.12
C ASP A 136 -7.02 -1.20 10.68
N GLY A 137 -7.02 -2.12 9.72
CA GLY A 137 -7.18 -1.80 8.31
C GLY A 137 -8.53 -1.14 8.00
N ASP A 138 -9.58 -1.45 8.76
CA ASP A 138 -10.93 -0.90 8.56
C ASP A 138 -11.00 0.57 8.98
N ALA A 139 -10.41 0.94 10.13
CA ALA A 139 -10.29 2.35 10.52
C ALA A 139 -9.47 3.17 9.51
N LEU A 140 -8.35 2.63 9.02
CA LEU A 140 -7.53 3.29 7.99
C LEU A 140 -8.31 3.44 6.68
N LEU A 141 -9.00 2.37 6.24
CA LEU A 141 -9.78 2.36 5.02
C LEU A 141 -10.97 3.33 5.09
N ARG A 142 -11.65 3.44 6.25
CA ARG A 142 -12.72 4.42 6.50
C ARG A 142 -12.20 5.85 6.66
N GLY A 143 -10.96 6.01 7.12
CA GLY A 143 -10.30 7.30 7.31
C GLY A 143 -9.77 7.94 6.01
N ARG A 144 -9.75 7.19 4.89
CA ARG A 144 -9.20 7.69 3.63
C ARG A 144 -9.92 8.95 3.12
N LEU A 145 -9.15 9.94 2.68
CA LEU A 145 -9.68 11.16 2.03
C LEU A 145 -10.49 10.84 0.77
N THR A 146 -10.05 9.83 0.01
CA THR A 146 -10.68 9.38 -1.25
C THR A 146 -12.06 8.77 -1.05
N ARG A 147 -12.53 8.55 0.19
CA ARG A 147 -13.90 8.06 0.44
C ARG A 147 -14.96 9.02 -0.09
N TRP A 148 -14.63 10.32 -0.12
CA TRP A 148 -15.53 11.36 -0.60
C TRP A 148 -15.45 11.55 -2.12
N ALA A 149 -14.54 10.87 -2.82
CA ALA A 149 -14.33 11.06 -4.25
C ALA A 149 -15.61 10.84 -5.09
N PRO A 150 -16.42 9.77 -4.88
CA PRO A 150 -17.67 9.61 -5.62
C PRO A 150 -18.68 10.75 -5.37
N LEU A 151 -18.73 11.28 -4.14
CA LEU A 151 -19.61 12.41 -3.81
C LEU A 151 -19.13 13.70 -4.48
N VAL A 152 -17.82 13.98 -4.42
CA VAL A 152 -17.23 15.15 -5.09
C VAL A 152 -17.41 15.06 -6.59
N SER A 153 -17.16 13.89 -7.19
CA SER A 153 -17.41 13.59 -8.60
C SER A 153 -18.88 13.82 -8.97
N ALA A 154 -19.83 13.35 -8.16
CA ALA A 154 -21.25 13.59 -8.38
C ALA A 154 -21.60 15.09 -8.34
N VAL A 155 -21.10 15.84 -7.36
CA VAL A 155 -21.33 17.30 -7.27
C VAL A 155 -20.78 18.03 -8.49
N LEU A 156 -19.53 17.75 -8.86
CA LEU A 156 -18.90 18.36 -10.04
C LEU A 156 -19.63 17.98 -11.32
N GLY A 157 -19.99 16.70 -11.48
CA GLY A 157 -20.77 16.20 -12.61
C GLY A 157 -22.09 16.96 -12.75
N ALA A 158 -22.88 17.06 -11.67
CA ALA A 158 -24.14 17.79 -11.67
C ALA A 158 -23.98 19.26 -12.05
N LEU A 159 -22.95 19.94 -11.54
CA LEU A 159 -22.66 21.33 -11.87
C LEU A 159 -22.28 21.50 -13.35
N VAL A 160 -21.44 20.62 -13.90
CA VAL A 160 -21.06 20.67 -15.32
C VAL A 160 -22.27 20.39 -16.21
N GLY A 161 -23.07 19.38 -15.88
CA GLY A 161 -24.29 19.04 -16.63
C GLY A 161 -25.31 20.18 -16.63
N ALA A 162 -25.60 20.74 -15.45
CA ALA A 162 -26.50 21.87 -15.31
C ALA A 162 -25.96 23.12 -16.01
N GLY A 163 -24.65 23.40 -15.86
CA GLY A 163 -23.97 24.53 -16.48
C GLY A 163 -24.00 24.47 -18.01
N GLY A 164 -23.77 23.30 -18.60
CA GLY A 164 -23.82 23.10 -20.06
C GLY A 164 -25.20 23.38 -20.67
N VAL A 165 -26.27 23.05 -19.96
CA VAL A 165 -27.65 23.40 -20.35
C VAL A 165 -27.94 24.87 -20.09
N TRP A 166 -27.53 25.39 -18.93
CA TRP A 166 -27.80 26.79 -18.55
C TRP A 166 -27.11 27.81 -19.46
N ALA A 167 -25.92 27.47 -19.96
CA ALA A 167 -25.21 28.25 -20.97
C ALA A 167 -26.03 28.38 -22.27
N ARG A 168 -26.82 27.36 -22.61
CA ARG A 168 -27.64 27.28 -23.83
C ARG A 168 -29.13 27.56 -23.58
N ARG A 169 -29.49 28.10 -22.40
CA ARG A 169 -30.88 28.34 -22.01
C ARG A 169 -31.68 29.21 -23.00
N LEU A 170 -31.03 30.13 -23.71
CA LEU A 170 -31.66 31.00 -24.70
C LEU A 170 -32.11 30.23 -25.94
N GLU A 171 -31.22 29.37 -26.46
CA GLU A 171 -31.50 28.47 -27.57
C GLU A 171 -32.69 27.56 -27.22
N ILE A 172 -32.65 26.93 -26.04
CA ILE A 172 -33.71 26.04 -25.56
C ILE A 172 -35.04 26.80 -25.40
N ALA A 173 -35.03 27.98 -24.79
CA ALA A 173 -36.24 28.79 -24.63
C ALA A 173 -36.81 29.24 -25.97
N SER A 174 -35.96 29.55 -26.96
CA SER A 174 -36.39 29.89 -28.32
C SER A 174 -37.00 28.71 -29.07
N ALA A 175 -36.42 27.50 -28.92
CA ALA A 175 -36.95 26.29 -29.53
C ALA A 175 -38.32 25.91 -28.94
N LEU A 176 -38.49 26.06 -27.62
CA LEU A 176 -39.79 25.89 -26.96
C LEU A 176 -40.83 26.91 -27.47
N HIS A 177 -40.43 28.17 -27.70
CA HIS A 177 -41.32 29.19 -28.26
C HIS A 177 -41.72 28.89 -29.71
N ALA A 178 -40.81 28.29 -30.49
CA ALA A 178 -41.07 27.82 -31.86
C ALA A 178 -41.94 26.54 -31.91
N GLY A 179 -42.40 26.03 -30.76
CA GLY A 179 -43.33 24.90 -30.67
C GLY A 179 -42.68 23.54 -30.40
N LEU A 180 -41.38 23.48 -30.10
CA LEU A 180 -40.74 22.23 -29.69
C LEU A 180 -41.38 21.70 -28.40
N SER A 181 -41.72 20.40 -28.36
CA SER A 181 -42.28 19.81 -27.16
C SER A 181 -41.23 19.72 -26.05
N ARG A 182 -41.68 19.74 -24.78
CA ARG A 182 -40.77 19.57 -23.64
C ARG A 182 -40.12 18.20 -23.59
N ALA A 183 -40.82 17.18 -24.09
CA ALA A 183 -40.29 15.82 -24.16
C ALA A 183 -39.13 15.75 -25.16
N ASP A 184 -39.28 16.38 -26.32
CA ASP A 184 -38.22 16.43 -27.34
C ASP A 184 -37.02 17.25 -26.85
N ALA A 185 -37.27 18.39 -26.20
CA ALA A 185 -36.20 19.19 -25.60
C ALA A 185 -35.42 18.38 -24.55
N LEU A 186 -36.10 17.63 -23.68
CA LEU A 186 -35.44 16.75 -22.70
C LEU A 186 -34.64 15.63 -23.38
N LEU A 187 -35.20 14.99 -24.41
CA LEU A 187 -34.53 13.93 -25.13
C LEU A 187 -33.24 14.45 -25.80
N ILE A 188 -33.32 15.57 -26.52
CA ILE A 188 -32.17 16.18 -27.20
C ILE A 188 -31.09 16.52 -26.18
N GLN A 189 -31.43 17.24 -25.11
CA GLN A 189 -30.44 17.65 -24.11
C GLN A 189 -29.83 16.46 -23.37
N THR A 190 -30.61 15.41 -23.11
CA THR A 190 -30.10 14.18 -22.47
C THR A 190 -29.18 13.41 -23.41
N CYS A 191 -29.51 13.29 -24.69
CA CYS A 191 -28.67 12.64 -25.70
C CYS A 191 -27.35 13.38 -25.90
N GLU A 192 -27.39 14.71 -25.98
CA GLU A 192 -26.19 15.54 -26.03
C GLU A 192 -25.34 15.37 -24.77
N ALA A 193 -25.97 15.42 -23.59
CA ALA A 193 -25.31 15.22 -22.31
C ALA A 193 -24.61 13.86 -22.23
N LEU A 194 -25.29 12.80 -22.66
CA LEU A 194 -24.73 11.47 -22.73
C LEU A 194 -23.55 11.40 -23.70
N ALA A 195 -23.65 12.01 -24.87
CA ALA A 195 -22.60 11.96 -25.89
C ALA A 195 -21.27 12.54 -25.37
N TRP A 196 -21.29 13.75 -24.78
CA TRP A 196 -20.05 14.36 -24.29
C TRP A 196 -19.56 13.74 -22.98
N THR A 197 -20.46 13.34 -22.06
CA THR A 197 -20.05 12.70 -20.79
C THR A 197 -19.45 11.31 -21.01
N ALA A 198 -20.05 10.49 -21.89
CA ALA A 198 -19.52 9.18 -22.23
C ALA A 198 -18.16 9.31 -22.94
N SER A 199 -18.04 10.23 -23.89
CA SER A 199 -16.78 10.49 -24.59
C SER A 199 -15.68 10.92 -23.62
N GLY A 200 -15.96 11.88 -22.74
CA GLY A 200 -15.01 12.34 -21.72
C GLY A 200 -14.58 11.22 -20.77
N THR A 201 -15.51 10.36 -20.37
CA THR A 201 -15.23 9.20 -19.51
C THR A 201 -14.30 8.20 -20.21
N VAL A 202 -14.57 7.86 -21.47
CA VAL A 202 -13.72 6.97 -22.27
C VAL A 202 -12.32 7.55 -22.46
N MET A 203 -12.22 8.86 -22.73
CA MET A 203 -10.95 9.55 -22.89
C MET A 203 -10.12 9.60 -21.59
N ALA A 204 -10.75 9.50 -20.41
CA ALA A 204 -10.06 9.49 -19.13
C ALA A 204 -9.47 8.12 -18.74
N LEU A 205 -9.95 7.02 -19.34
CA LEU A 205 -9.51 5.66 -19.00
C LEU A 205 -8.01 5.43 -19.17
N PRO A 206 -7.33 5.89 -20.25
CA PRO A 206 -5.89 5.71 -20.41
C PRO A 206 -5.06 6.43 -19.33
N ALA A 207 -5.52 7.58 -18.83
CA ALA A 207 -4.83 8.24 -17.74
C ALA A 207 -4.94 7.41 -16.44
N ALA A 208 -6.13 6.85 -16.18
CA ALA A 208 -6.34 5.96 -15.05
C ALA A 208 -5.48 4.67 -15.16
N THR A 209 -5.36 4.07 -16.35
CA THR A 209 -4.51 2.88 -16.53
C THR A 209 -3.04 3.17 -16.22
N ILE A 210 -2.52 4.32 -16.68
CA ILE A 210 -1.11 4.72 -16.43
C ILE A 210 -0.86 4.90 -14.93
N VAL A 211 -1.77 5.59 -14.22
CA VAL A 211 -1.64 5.82 -12.78
C VAL A 211 -1.70 4.50 -11.99
N ILE A 212 -2.65 3.62 -12.32
CA ILE A 212 -2.80 2.32 -11.64
C ILE A 212 -1.59 1.42 -11.91
N ALA A 213 -1.11 1.35 -13.15
CA ALA A 213 0.05 0.55 -13.51
C ALA A 213 1.33 1.05 -12.80
N GLY A 214 1.50 2.36 -12.68
CA GLY A 214 2.64 2.96 -11.98
C GLY A 214 2.63 2.73 -10.47
N ALA A 215 1.46 2.52 -9.85
CA ALA A 215 1.33 2.30 -8.42
C ALA A 215 1.73 0.88 -7.96
N GLN A 216 1.95 -0.06 -8.89
CA GLN A 216 2.31 -1.46 -8.60
C GLN A 216 1.41 -2.12 -7.55
N SER A 217 0.11 -1.80 -7.54
CA SER A 217 -0.81 -2.27 -6.51
C SER A 217 -1.06 -3.79 -6.64
N PRO A 218 -0.92 -4.59 -5.56
CA PRO A 218 -1.24 -6.02 -5.58
C PRO A 218 -2.74 -6.31 -5.77
N GLU A 219 -3.62 -5.30 -5.59
CA GLU A 219 -5.08 -5.42 -5.72
C GLU A 219 -5.67 -4.58 -6.87
N ALA A 220 -5.11 -4.73 -8.08
CA ALA A 220 -5.58 -3.97 -9.25
C ALA A 220 -7.12 -4.04 -9.51
N PRO A 221 -7.82 -5.18 -9.33
CA PRO A 221 -9.27 -5.24 -9.55
C PRO A 221 -10.09 -4.35 -8.60
N GLY A 222 -9.68 -4.26 -7.33
CA GLY A 222 -10.36 -3.43 -6.33
C GLY A 222 -10.24 -1.94 -6.64
N VAL A 223 -9.08 -1.52 -7.14
CA VAL A 223 -8.85 -0.13 -7.58
C VAL A 223 -9.74 0.23 -8.76
N TRP A 224 -9.85 -0.66 -9.75
CA TRP A 224 -10.74 -0.45 -10.90
C TRP A 224 -12.21 -0.33 -10.51
N ALA A 225 -12.68 -1.12 -9.54
CA ALA A 225 -14.05 -1.00 -9.05
C ALA A 225 -14.35 0.40 -8.49
N ILE A 226 -13.40 1.00 -7.76
CA ILE A 226 -13.54 2.37 -7.24
C ILE A 226 -13.54 3.40 -8.37
N VAL A 227 -12.66 3.25 -9.36
CA VAL A 227 -12.61 4.15 -10.54
C VAL A 227 -13.93 4.12 -11.31
N PHE A 228 -14.50 2.95 -11.56
CA PHE A 228 -15.78 2.84 -12.25
C PHE A 228 -16.95 3.39 -11.43
N LEU A 229 -16.93 3.20 -10.11
CA LEU A 229 -17.91 3.80 -9.22
C LEU A 229 -17.86 5.33 -9.27
N GLU A 230 -16.67 5.91 -9.21
CA GLU A 230 -16.47 7.37 -9.26
C GLU A 230 -16.88 7.97 -10.62
N ALA A 231 -16.47 7.31 -11.71
CA ALA A 231 -16.84 7.72 -13.07
C ALA A 231 -18.36 7.60 -13.29
N GLY A 232 -18.97 6.49 -12.86
CA GLY A 232 -20.41 6.28 -12.96
C GLY A 232 -21.22 7.29 -12.15
N ALA A 233 -20.76 7.62 -10.93
CA ALA A 233 -21.40 8.64 -10.10
C ALA A 233 -21.36 10.04 -10.76
N GLY A 234 -20.21 10.44 -11.30
CA GLY A 234 -20.06 11.71 -12.01
C GLY A 234 -20.92 11.79 -13.28
N LEU A 235 -20.91 10.74 -14.10
CA LEU A 235 -21.71 10.66 -15.32
C LEU A 235 -23.21 10.73 -15.03
N LEU A 236 -23.70 9.92 -14.09
CA LEU A 236 -25.12 9.92 -13.72
C LEU A 236 -25.53 11.30 -13.18
N ALA A 237 -24.70 11.90 -12.33
CA ALA A 237 -24.99 13.21 -11.78
C ALA A 237 -24.98 14.32 -12.85
N ALA A 238 -24.10 14.24 -13.86
CA ALA A 238 -24.10 15.17 -14.99
C ALA A 238 -25.40 15.07 -15.82
N LEU A 239 -25.88 13.86 -16.09
CA LEU A 239 -27.17 13.66 -16.75
C LEU A 239 -28.32 14.24 -15.93
N LEU A 240 -28.36 13.98 -14.62
CA LEU A 240 -29.36 14.54 -13.71
C LEU A 240 -29.30 16.07 -13.65
N GLY A 241 -28.10 16.65 -13.64
CA GLY A 241 -27.89 18.09 -13.69
C GLY A 241 -28.42 18.71 -14.99
N ALA A 242 -28.16 18.08 -16.13
CA ALA A 242 -28.65 18.52 -17.43
C ALA A 242 -30.19 18.44 -17.52
N VAL A 243 -30.79 17.33 -17.06
CA VAL A 243 -32.24 17.16 -17.00
C VAL A 243 -32.88 18.21 -16.09
N ALA A 244 -32.35 18.39 -14.87
CA ALA A 244 -32.85 19.37 -13.92
C ALA A 244 -32.79 20.80 -14.51
N ALA A 245 -31.66 21.19 -15.11
CA ALA A 245 -31.52 22.49 -15.74
C ALA A 245 -32.49 22.67 -16.92
N THR A 246 -32.71 21.65 -17.73
CA THR A 246 -33.65 21.69 -18.87
C THR A 246 -35.08 21.93 -18.38
N CYS A 247 -35.50 21.25 -17.31
CA CYS A 247 -36.80 21.47 -16.69
C CYS A 247 -36.97 22.89 -16.10
N LEU A 248 -35.89 23.54 -15.70
CA LEU A 248 -35.90 24.90 -15.18
C LEU A 248 -35.99 25.96 -16.29
N VAL A 249 -35.59 25.64 -17.52
CA VAL A 249 -35.76 26.55 -18.66
C VAL A 249 -37.24 26.67 -19.00
N ARG A 250 -37.75 27.91 -19.01
CA ARG A 250 -39.14 28.22 -19.31
C ARG A 250 -39.20 29.20 -20.48
N GLU A 251 -40.05 28.87 -21.44
CA GLU A 251 -40.39 29.75 -22.57
C GLU A 251 -40.79 31.17 -22.12
N LYS A 252 -41.65 31.27 -21.09
CA LYS A 252 -42.16 32.55 -20.56
C LYS A 252 -41.08 33.51 -20.04
N ARG A 253 -39.84 33.05 -19.86
CA ARG A 253 -38.71 33.85 -19.40
C ARG A 253 -37.76 34.26 -20.52
N LEU A 254 -38.10 34.02 -21.79
CA LEU A 254 -37.24 34.33 -22.94
C LEU A 254 -36.68 35.75 -22.89
N PHE A 255 -37.54 36.76 -22.77
CA PHE A 255 -37.12 38.17 -22.68
C PHE A 255 -36.31 38.49 -21.41
N ALA A 256 -36.55 37.77 -20.31
CA ALA A 256 -35.78 37.93 -19.08
C ALA A 256 -34.37 37.32 -19.18
N TYR A 257 -34.16 36.34 -20.08
CA TYR A 257 -32.85 35.75 -20.32
C TYR A 257 -31.96 36.59 -21.25
N PHE A 258 -32.54 37.55 -21.99
CA PHE A 258 -31.81 38.50 -22.85
C PHE A 258 -31.18 39.67 -22.08
N LYS A 259 -31.61 39.92 -20.84
CA LYS A 259 -31.10 40.99 -19.97
C LYS A 259 -29.96 40.47 -19.09
#